data_AF-A0A126ZX79-F1
#
_entry.id   AF-A0A126ZX79-F1
#
_cell.length_a   1.000
_cell.length_b   1.000
_cell.length_c   1.000
_cell.angle_alpha   90.00
_cell.angle_beta   90.00
_cell.angle_gamma   90.00
#
_symmetry.space_group_name_H-M   'P 1'
#
loop_
_entity.id
_entity.type
_entity.pdbx_description
1 polymer ?
#
loop_
_entity_poly.entity_id
_entity_poly.type
_entity_poly.pdbx_seq_one_letter_code
_entity_poly.pdbx_strand_id
1 'polypeptide(L)'
;MNHHEPGQQEPGARESRPESFMRTMGRLRGLYGPANRRIATEPERHGHNPEDLKEARELDGIDIETDSEGHRYGVRRPSGA
;
A
#
# COMPACT_ATOMS: atom_id res chain seq x y z
N MET A 1 -35.32 25.82 -45.32
CA MET A 1 -35.08 26.47 -44.02
C MET A 1 -34.86 25.35 -43.01
N ASN A 2 -33.61 25.11 -42.62
CA ASN A 2 -33.25 23.97 -41.77
C ASN A 2 -33.40 24.39 -40.32
N HIS A 3 -34.29 23.74 -39.59
CA HIS A 3 -34.42 23.86 -38.14
C HIS A 3 -33.19 23.19 -37.50
N HIS A 4 -32.41 23.95 -36.74
CA HIS A 4 -31.33 23.44 -35.91
C HIS A 4 -31.84 23.47 -34.47
N GLU A 5 -32.12 22.31 -33.88
CA GLU A 5 -32.41 22.20 -32.46
C GLU A 5 -31.12 22.41 -31.65
N PRO A 6 -31.11 23.24 -30.59
CA PRO A 6 -29.97 23.30 -29.70
C PRO A 6 -29.94 22.00 -28.88
N GLY A 7 -28.90 21.21 -29.12
CA GLY A 7 -28.58 20.00 -28.37
C GLY A 7 -28.70 20.21 -26.86
N GLN A 8 -29.36 19.25 -26.23
CA GLN A 8 -29.57 19.14 -24.80
C GLN A 8 -28.24 19.29 -24.05
N GLN A 9 -28.18 20.24 -23.12
CA GLN A 9 -27.08 20.36 -22.16
C GLN A 9 -27.15 19.17 -21.18
N GLU A 10 -26.11 18.34 -21.16
CA GLU A 10 -25.95 17.31 -20.15
C GLU A 10 -25.72 17.93 -18.76
N PRO A 11 -26.45 17.53 -17.70
CA PRO A 11 -26.22 18.01 -16.34
C PRO A 11 -25.12 17.16 -15.69
N GLY A 12 -23.86 17.49 -15.97
CA GLY A 12 -22.78 16.50 -15.82
C GLY A 12 -21.43 16.96 -15.30
N ALA A 13 -21.28 18.05 -14.56
CA ALA A 13 -20.10 18.24 -13.69
C ALA A 13 -20.33 19.39 -12.70
N ARG A 14 -20.50 19.06 -11.42
CA ARG A 14 -20.31 20.03 -10.34
C ARG A 14 -18.91 20.63 -10.49
N GLU A 15 -18.85 21.96 -10.51
CA GLU A 15 -17.65 22.78 -10.64
C GLU A 15 -16.42 22.17 -9.92
N SER A 16 -15.41 21.89 -10.74
CA SER A 16 -13.96 21.93 -10.48
C SER A 16 -13.39 21.34 -9.16
N ARG A 17 -13.70 20.07 -8.84
CA ARG A 17 -12.86 19.23 -7.96
C ARG A 17 -11.34 19.24 -8.28
N PRO A 18 -10.85 19.35 -9.54
CA PRO A 18 -9.41 19.38 -9.84
C PRO A 18 -8.64 20.55 -9.23
N GLU A 19 -9.20 21.76 -9.17
CA GLU A 19 -8.43 22.93 -8.68
C GLU A 19 -8.17 22.85 -7.18
N SER A 20 -9.18 22.44 -6.42
CA SER A 20 -9.06 22.20 -4.97
C SER A 20 -8.07 21.06 -4.68
N PHE A 21 -8.12 20.00 -5.48
CA PHE A 21 -7.16 18.90 -5.43
C PHE A 21 -5.73 19.38 -5.72
N MET A 22 -5.50 20.10 -6.81
CA MET A 22 -4.18 20.63 -7.19
C MET A 22 -3.61 21.58 -6.12
N ARG A 23 -4.47 22.43 -5.53
CA ARG A 23 -4.08 23.32 -4.43
C ARG A 23 -3.63 22.53 -3.19
N THR A 24 -4.38 21.51 -2.83
CA THR A 24 -4.09 20.65 -1.66
C THR A 24 -2.80 19.86 -1.87
N MET A 25 -2.66 19.22 -3.04
CA MET A 25 -1.46 18.46 -3.40
C MET A 25 -0.21 19.36 -3.50
N GLY A 26 -0.37 20.60 -4.00
CA GLY A 26 0.70 21.60 -4.01
C GLY A 26 1.21 21.94 -2.63
N ARG A 27 0.31 22.12 -1.65
CA ARG A 27 0.68 22.37 -0.24
C ARG A 27 1.39 21.18 0.39
N LEU A 28 0.89 19.96 0.15
CA LEU A 28 1.54 18.72 0.64
C LEU A 28 2.95 18.55 0.05
N ARG A 29 3.13 18.83 -1.24
CA ARG A 29 4.44 18.80 -1.90
C ARG A 29 5.42 19.82 -1.31
N GLY A 30 4.96 21.00 -0.90
CA GLY A 30 5.80 22.01 -0.24
C GLY A 30 6.30 21.55 1.13
N LEU A 31 5.47 20.82 1.88
CA LEU A 31 5.79 20.38 3.24
C LEU A 31 6.63 19.10 3.27
N TYR A 32 6.26 18.09 2.47
CA TYR A 32 6.89 16.77 2.47
C TYR A 32 7.94 16.58 1.35
N GLY A 33 7.95 17.48 0.37
CA GLY A 33 8.79 17.39 -0.81
C GLY A 33 8.16 16.54 -1.93
N PRO A 34 8.95 16.21 -2.97
CA PRO A 34 8.50 15.37 -4.08
C PRO A 34 8.05 13.98 -3.61
N ALA A 35 6.99 13.43 -4.22
CA ALA A 35 6.49 12.10 -3.86
C ALA A 35 7.49 10.96 -4.11
N ASN A 36 8.48 11.18 -5.00
CA ASN A 36 9.57 10.25 -5.26
C ASN A 36 10.77 10.43 -4.31
N ARG A 37 10.65 11.27 -3.27
CA ARG A 37 11.70 11.47 -2.27
C ARG A 37 11.81 10.22 -1.39
N ARG A 38 12.67 9.29 -1.79
CA ARG A 38 13.09 8.17 -0.95
C ARG A 38 14.07 8.70 0.10
N ILE A 39 13.57 9.03 1.28
CA ILE A 39 14.44 9.23 2.46
C ILE A 39 14.95 7.84 2.84
N ALA A 40 16.02 7.40 2.17
CA ALA A 40 16.56 6.04 2.23
C ALA A 40 17.31 5.73 3.54
N THR A 41 17.15 6.55 4.58
CA THR A 41 17.92 6.46 5.82
C THR A 41 17.14 5.88 6.99
N GLU A 42 15.83 5.67 6.86
CA GLU A 42 15.09 4.88 7.85
C GLU A 42 14.79 3.50 7.26
N PRO A 43 15.26 2.41 7.89
CA PRO A 43 14.64 1.12 7.63
C PRO A 43 13.16 1.29 7.96
N GLU A 44 12.27 1.00 7.00
CA GLU A 44 10.83 0.96 7.25
C GLU A 44 10.60 0.01 8.44
N ARG A 45 10.46 0.58 9.63
CA ARG A 45 10.05 -0.17 10.81
C ARG A 45 8.57 -0.40 10.62
N HIS A 46 8.22 -1.50 9.97
CA HIS A 46 6.88 -2.06 10.10
C HIS A 46 6.64 -2.24 11.60
N GLY A 47 5.76 -1.40 12.17
CA GLY A 47 5.35 -1.58 13.55
C GLY A 47 4.63 -2.92 13.66
N HIS A 48 4.92 -3.70 14.71
CA HIS A 48 4.24 -4.97 14.94
C HIS A 48 2.74 -4.74 15.03
N ASN A 49 2.02 -5.17 14.00
CA ASN A 49 0.57 -5.18 13.98
C ASN A 49 0.09 -6.44 14.77
N PRO A 50 -1.20 -6.53 15.14
CA PRO A 50 -1.70 -7.68 15.90
C PRO A 50 -1.60 -9.02 15.16
N GLU A 51 -1.61 -9.00 13.82
CA GLU A 51 -1.41 -10.20 12.99
C GLU A 51 0.04 -10.68 13.07
N ASP A 52 1.03 -9.78 13.09
CA ASP A 52 2.45 -10.14 13.25
C ASP A 52 2.70 -10.89 14.57
N LEU A 53 1.97 -10.51 15.63
CA LEU A 53 2.02 -11.20 16.93
C LEU A 53 1.35 -12.58 16.88
N LYS A 54 0.28 -12.72 16.11
CA LYS A 54 -0.42 -13.99 15.90
C LYS A 54 0.45 -14.94 15.08
N GLU A 55 1.02 -14.47 13.98
CA GLU A 55 1.96 -15.21 13.15
C GLU A 55 3.17 -15.67 13.95
N ALA A 56 3.78 -14.78 14.76
CA ALA A 56 4.90 -15.16 15.63
C ALA A 56 4.54 -16.28 16.61
N ARG A 57 3.32 -16.31 17.14
CA ARG A 57 2.85 -17.39 18.03
C ARG A 57 2.58 -18.69 17.28
N GLU A 58 2.04 -18.63 16.07
CA GLU A 58 1.78 -19.81 15.25
C GLU A 58 3.09 -20.46 14.75
N LEU A 59 4.10 -19.62 14.50
CA LEU A 59 5.45 -20.02 14.11
C LEU A 59 6.32 -20.46 15.30
N ASP A 60 5.85 -20.28 16.53
CA ASP A 60 6.59 -20.75 17.71
C ASP A 60 6.79 -22.28 17.65
N GLY A 61 8.04 -22.69 17.83
CA GLY A 61 8.46 -24.09 17.71
C GLY A 61 8.50 -24.66 16.28
N ILE A 62 8.47 -23.80 15.24
CA ILE A 62 8.79 -24.19 13.86
C ILE A 62 10.22 -23.77 13.52
N ASP A 63 11.09 -24.75 13.27
CA ASP A 63 12.42 -24.53 12.71
C ASP A 63 12.35 -24.48 11.18
N ILE A 64 13.26 -23.75 10.53
CA ILE A 64 13.36 -23.74 9.06
C ILE A 64 14.54 -24.63 8.64
N GLU A 65 14.26 -25.61 7.78
CA GLU A 65 15.26 -26.45 7.15
C GLU A 65 15.31 -26.19 5.64
N THR A 66 16.46 -26.50 5.04
CA THR A 66 16.68 -26.38 3.60
C THR A 66 17.18 -27.73 3.10
N ASP A 67 16.54 -28.28 2.06
CA ASP A 67 17.00 -29.53 1.44
C ASP A 67 18.21 -29.32 0.52
N SER A 68 18.71 -30.42 -0.04
CA SER A 68 19.82 -30.41 -0.99
C SER A 68 19.50 -29.74 -2.34
N GLU A 69 18.22 -29.53 -2.65
CA GLU A 69 17.76 -28.84 -3.87
C GLU A 69 17.56 -27.33 -3.64
N GLY A 70 17.63 -26.87 -2.38
CA GLY A 70 17.53 -25.48 -1.97
C GLY A 70 16.11 -25.05 -1.55
N HIS A 71 15.17 -25.99 -1.39
CA HIS A 71 13.81 -25.69 -0.95
C HIS A 71 13.76 -25.53 0.57
N ARG A 72 13.08 -24.47 1.03
CA ARG A 72 12.91 -24.15 2.46
C ARG A 72 11.57 -24.64 2.96
N TYR A 73 11.55 -25.34 4.08
CA TYR A 73 10.34 -25.84 4.72
C TYR A 73 10.40 -25.66 6.23
N GLY A 74 9.22 -25.49 6.84
CA GLY A 74 9.08 -25.41 8.29
C GLY A 74 8.89 -26.80 8.89
N VAL A 75 9.67 -27.14 9.92
CA VAL A 75 9.57 -28.40 10.67
C VAL A 75 9.22 -28.14 12.12
N ARG A 76 8.30 -28.95 12.67
CA ARG A 76 8.05 -29.00 14.12
C ARG A 76 8.82 -30.18 14.69
N ARG A 77 9.78 -29.93 15.57
CA ARG A 77 10.44 -31.02 16.30
C ARG A 77 9.47 -31.60 17.34
N PRO A 78 9.30 -32.93 17.42
CA PRO A 78 8.57 -33.51 18.52
C PRO A 78 9.33 -33.22 19.81
N SER A 79 8.64 -32.71 20.82
CA SER A 79 9.19 -32.49 22.17
C SER A 79 9.45 -33.86 22.82
N GLY A 80 10.58 -34.49 22.51
CA GLY A 80 10.93 -35.80 23.06
C GLY A 80 11.99 -36.52 22.26
N ALA A 81 13.22 -36.06 22.38
CA ALA A 81 14.43 -36.83 22.10
C ALA A 81 15.37 -36.70 23.30
#